data_AF-A0A327MCI2-F1
#
_entry.id   AF-A0A327MCI2-F1
#
_cell.length_a   1.000
_cell.length_b   1.000
_cell.length_c   1.000
_cell.angle_alpha   90.00
_cell.angle_beta   90.00
_cell.angle_gamma   90.00
#
_symmetry.space_group_name_H-M   'P 1'
#
loop_
_entity.id
_entity.type
_entity.pdbx_description
1 polymer ?
#
loop_
_entity_poly.entity_id
_entity_poly.type
_entity_poly.pdbx_seq_one_letter_code
_entity_poly.pdbx_strand_id
1 'polypeptide(L)'
;MPPMRRDRRAGPIFGSMPKTDILQALDAYDAWLGRHCAVIPAALARKRQRMAADPFAFLRGTAFRFAAQFAALLPKLAAARRVPSCGDAHLENFGTWRDAEGRLVWGVNDLDEAAALPFTADLVRLAASALLARPPDGPGGREIAASLLRGYAAHLAAPRAFVLDEEHAALRAMVLPDPPARAAFWAKLAGLPAAEPPPAWRQALVAALPPGADPPRFAAREAGLGSLGRPRLVAIAHWRGGQVVREGKARVPSAWLQAGFPGAEAIDVAALANSLNRAADPWYALPPGLVIRRLAPDSRKLEAPGGDPGRLLTQLEAMGGEIGNLHADGAAGAGILGDLEQMPADWLRDAARCMAEAVRADQAALAAALPAAQRSIS
;
A
#
# COMPACT_ATOMS: atom_id res chain seq x y z
N MET A 1 -18.19 48.80 -19.81
CA MET A 1 -17.87 47.45 -19.31
C MET A 1 -18.61 47.23 -18.01
N PRO A 2 -19.52 46.24 -17.90
CA PRO A 2 -20.17 45.92 -16.64
C PRO A 2 -19.21 45.11 -15.75
N PRO A 3 -19.27 45.25 -14.41
CA PRO A 3 -18.37 44.53 -13.52
C PRO A 3 -18.72 43.04 -13.48
N MET A 4 -17.70 42.19 -13.63
CA MET A 4 -17.79 40.74 -13.45
C MET A 4 -18.37 40.41 -12.06
N ARG A 5 -19.50 39.70 -12.07
CA ARG A 5 -20.02 39.02 -10.88
C ARG A 5 -19.01 37.95 -10.48
N ARG A 6 -18.37 38.11 -9.32
CA ARG A 6 -17.69 37.01 -8.62
C ARG A 6 -18.77 36.03 -8.16
N ASP A 7 -18.82 34.87 -8.78
CA ASP A 7 -19.65 33.77 -8.32
C ASP A 7 -19.12 33.29 -6.96
N ARG A 8 -19.87 33.59 -5.90
CA ARG A 8 -19.61 33.16 -4.52
C ARG A 8 -20.53 31.99 -4.19
N ARG A 9 -20.26 30.78 -4.68
CA ARG A 9 -20.82 29.53 -4.11
C ARG A 9 -19.86 28.35 -4.23
N ALA A 10 -18.65 28.47 -3.67
CA ALA A 10 -17.88 27.29 -3.26
C ALA A 10 -18.13 27.06 -1.76
N GLY A 11 -19.05 26.15 -1.42
CA GLY A 11 -19.15 25.64 -0.05
C GLY A 11 -17.83 25.02 0.41
N PRO A 12 -17.56 24.92 1.73
CA PRO A 12 -16.27 24.51 2.26
C PRO A 12 -15.80 23.20 1.62
N ILE A 13 -14.53 23.18 1.20
CA ILE A 13 -13.89 22.01 0.58
C ILE A 13 -13.70 20.89 1.62
N PHE A 14 -13.57 21.28 2.89
CA PHE A 14 -13.24 20.40 4.00
C PHE A 14 -14.43 20.19 4.95
N GLY A 15 -14.62 18.95 5.43
CA GLY A 15 -15.55 18.62 6.50
C GLY A 15 -14.89 18.59 7.88
N SER A 16 -15.52 17.94 8.87
CA SER A 16 -15.02 17.82 10.24
C SER A 16 -14.41 16.44 10.52
N MET A 17 -13.50 16.34 11.50
CA MET A 17 -12.89 15.05 11.88
C MET A 17 -13.93 14.05 12.40
N PRO A 18 -13.68 12.74 12.27
CA PRO A 18 -14.52 11.70 12.87
C PRO A 18 -14.62 11.89 14.39
N LYS A 19 -15.81 11.66 14.96
CA LYS A 19 -16.07 11.81 16.41
C LYS A 19 -15.36 10.75 17.27
N THR A 20 -15.04 9.60 16.70
CA THR A 20 -14.38 8.48 17.41
C THR A 20 -12.91 8.79 17.65
N ASP A 21 -12.45 8.65 18.89
CA ASP A 21 -11.02 8.77 19.21
C ASP A 21 -10.20 7.61 18.61
N ILE A 22 -8.87 7.79 18.55
CA ILE A 22 -8.00 6.82 17.89
C ILE A 22 -7.88 5.48 18.64
N LEU A 23 -7.96 5.45 19.96
CA LEU A 23 -7.86 4.20 20.73
C LEU A 23 -9.10 3.34 20.50
N GLN A 24 -10.28 3.96 20.56
CA GLN A 24 -11.55 3.30 20.23
C GLN A 24 -11.54 2.75 18.80
N ALA A 25 -11.00 3.52 17.84
CA ALA A 25 -10.91 3.08 16.45
C ALA A 25 -9.96 1.87 16.29
N LEU A 26 -8.83 1.86 17.01
CA LEU A 26 -7.88 0.74 17.02
C LEU A 26 -8.48 -0.52 17.65
N ASP A 27 -9.14 -0.39 18.81
CA ASP A 27 -9.77 -1.51 19.50
C ASP A 27 -10.91 -2.11 18.66
N ALA A 28 -11.71 -1.26 18.01
CA ALA A 28 -12.75 -1.70 17.09
C ALA A 28 -12.16 -2.45 15.87
N TYR A 29 -11.05 -1.96 15.32
CA TYR A 29 -10.36 -2.63 14.22
C TYR A 29 -9.76 -3.97 14.64
N ASP A 30 -9.09 -4.05 15.80
CA ASP A 30 -8.48 -5.28 16.29
C ASP A 30 -9.54 -6.35 16.61
N ALA A 31 -10.68 -5.94 17.19
CA ALA A 31 -11.83 -6.81 17.41
C ALA A 31 -12.46 -7.29 16.09
N TRP A 32 -12.49 -6.44 15.05
CA TRP A 32 -12.91 -6.85 13.71
C TRP A 32 -11.93 -7.82 13.07
N LEU A 33 -10.62 -7.56 13.17
CA LEU A 33 -9.58 -8.41 12.63
C LEU A 33 -9.65 -9.82 13.24
N GLY A 34 -9.88 -9.92 14.55
CA GLY A 34 -10.05 -11.18 15.27
C GLY A 34 -11.24 -12.04 14.82
N ARG A 35 -12.23 -11.45 14.13
CA ARG A 35 -13.34 -12.21 13.51
C ARG A 35 -12.98 -12.81 12.15
N HIS A 36 -11.91 -12.33 11.52
CA HIS A 36 -11.51 -12.72 10.16
C HIS A 36 -10.24 -13.57 10.11
N CYS A 37 -9.35 -13.45 11.09
CA CYS A 37 -8.19 -14.32 11.21
C CYS A 37 -7.75 -14.46 12.66
N ALA A 38 -6.90 -15.46 12.94
CA ALA A 38 -6.18 -15.49 14.21
C ALA A 38 -5.37 -14.20 14.34
N VAL A 39 -5.30 -13.64 15.54
CA VAL A 39 -4.57 -12.41 15.83
C VAL A 39 -3.40 -12.74 16.75
N ILE A 40 -2.26 -12.09 16.53
CA ILE A 40 -1.06 -12.21 17.38
C ILE A 40 -0.97 -10.95 18.26
N PRO A 41 -1.43 -10.98 19.53
CA PRO A 41 -1.56 -9.78 20.36
C PRO A 41 -0.23 -9.05 20.58
N ALA A 42 0.86 -9.78 20.80
CA ALA A 42 2.20 -9.19 20.93
C ALA A 42 2.64 -8.43 19.67
N ALA A 43 2.24 -8.90 18.49
CA ALA A 43 2.52 -8.20 17.23
C ALA A 43 1.65 -6.96 17.06
N LEU A 44 0.38 -6.98 17.47
CA LEU A 44 -0.46 -5.77 17.51
C LEU A 44 0.06 -4.72 18.48
N ALA A 45 0.54 -5.12 19.66
CA ALA A 45 1.18 -4.21 20.60
C ALA A 45 2.39 -3.51 19.96
N ARG A 46 3.28 -4.28 19.31
CA ARG A 46 4.41 -3.72 18.54
C ARG A 46 3.96 -2.85 17.38
N LYS A 47 2.83 -3.17 16.73
CA LYS A 47 2.23 -2.32 15.68
C LYS A 47 1.88 -0.96 16.26
N ARG A 48 1.18 -0.91 17.40
CA ARG A 48 0.82 0.34 18.09
C ARG A 48 2.05 1.15 18.48
N GLN A 49 3.11 0.50 19.01
CA GLN A 49 4.39 1.17 19.32
C GLN A 49 5.02 1.82 18.09
N ARG A 50 5.13 1.10 16.97
CA ARG A 50 5.70 1.65 15.72
C ARG A 50 4.87 2.79 15.15
N MET A 51 3.55 2.65 15.17
CA MET A 51 2.63 3.72 14.73
C MET A 51 2.72 4.96 15.63
N ALA A 52 2.96 4.79 16.93
CA ALA A 52 3.13 5.89 17.86
C ALA A 52 4.45 6.64 17.69
N ALA A 53 5.48 6.02 17.10
CA ALA A 53 6.79 6.64 16.94
C ALA A 53 6.89 7.51 15.68
N ASP A 54 6.11 7.21 14.63
CA ASP A 54 6.23 7.87 13.33
C ASP A 54 4.84 8.02 12.65
N PRO A 55 4.45 9.23 12.22
CA PRO A 55 3.19 9.45 11.52
C PRO A 55 3.12 8.76 10.15
N PHE A 56 4.24 8.53 9.46
CA PHE A 56 4.22 7.73 8.22
C PHE A 56 3.93 6.25 8.53
N ALA A 57 4.56 5.69 9.56
CA ALA A 57 4.21 4.38 10.11
C ALA A 57 2.73 4.31 10.54
N PHE A 58 2.20 5.35 11.19
CA PHE A 58 0.79 5.44 11.54
C PHE A 58 -0.12 5.32 10.32
N LEU A 59 0.10 6.12 9.27
CA LEU A 59 -0.68 6.08 8.03
C LEU A 59 -0.76 4.66 7.46
N ARG A 60 0.40 3.99 7.36
CA ARG A 60 0.55 2.63 6.83
C ARG A 60 -0.13 1.57 7.70
N GLY A 61 -0.28 1.83 8.99
CA GLY A 61 -0.89 0.91 9.94
C GLY A 61 -2.41 1.03 10.04
N THR A 62 -3.00 2.11 9.52
CA THR A 62 -4.37 2.53 9.83
C THR A 62 -5.21 2.88 8.59
N ALA A 63 -5.22 2.01 7.57
CA ALA A 63 -6.06 2.19 6.37
C ALA A 63 -7.54 2.47 6.71
N PHE A 64 -8.11 1.75 7.68
CA PHE A 64 -9.47 2.00 8.20
C PHE A 64 -9.68 3.43 8.70
N ARG A 65 -8.70 3.98 9.42
CA ARG A 65 -8.79 5.33 10.00
C ARG A 65 -8.68 6.39 8.93
N PHE A 66 -7.77 6.19 7.97
CA PHE A 66 -7.66 7.06 6.81
C PHE A 66 -8.96 7.06 6.00
N ALA A 67 -9.60 5.91 5.77
CA ALA A 67 -10.87 5.81 5.07
C ALA A 67 -11.96 6.66 5.76
N ALA A 68 -12.11 6.51 7.07
CA ALA A 68 -13.07 7.29 7.86
C ALA A 68 -12.78 8.80 7.81
N GLN A 69 -11.51 9.20 7.94
CA GLN A 69 -11.09 10.60 7.83
C GLN A 69 -11.27 11.16 6.43
N PHE A 70 -10.96 10.40 5.39
CA PHE A 70 -11.10 10.81 3.99
C PHE A 70 -12.56 11.11 3.65
N ALA A 71 -13.49 10.24 4.06
CA ALA A 71 -14.92 10.46 3.90
C ALA A 71 -15.40 11.73 4.64
N ALA A 72 -14.91 11.95 5.86
CA ALA A 72 -15.37 13.04 6.73
C ALA A 72 -14.75 14.40 6.34
N LEU A 73 -13.46 14.43 6.04
CA LEU A 73 -12.71 15.65 5.75
C LEU A 73 -12.77 16.06 4.29
N LEU A 74 -12.90 15.12 3.36
CA LEU A 74 -12.85 15.40 1.92
C LEU A 74 -14.07 14.85 1.18
N PRO A 75 -15.31 15.20 1.61
CA PRO A 75 -16.53 14.57 1.11
C PRO A 75 -16.72 14.71 -0.42
N LYS A 76 -16.27 15.82 -1.01
CA LYS A 76 -16.31 16.02 -2.47
C LYS A 76 -15.41 15.04 -3.22
N LEU A 77 -14.19 14.80 -2.72
CA LEU A 77 -13.27 13.84 -3.32
C LEU A 77 -13.72 12.40 -3.04
N ALA A 78 -14.29 12.14 -1.87
CA ALA A 78 -14.89 10.86 -1.51
C ALA A 78 -16.13 10.50 -2.36
N ALA A 79 -16.75 11.49 -3.01
CA ALA A 79 -17.84 11.31 -3.96
C ALA A 79 -17.39 11.19 -5.42
N ALA A 80 -16.08 11.23 -5.70
CA ALA A 80 -15.57 11.08 -7.05
C ALA A 80 -15.86 9.69 -7.62
N ARG A 81 -15.66 9.55 -8.95
CA ARG A 81 -15.84 8.30 -9.67
C ARG A 81 -15.09 7.15 -9.02
N ARG A 82 -15.77 6.01 -8.91
CA ARG A 82 -15.23 4.78 -8.35
C ARG A 82 -14.57 3.92 -9.43
N VAL A 83 -13.43 3.35 -9.06
CA VAL A 83 -12.67 2.39 -9.87
C VAL A 83 -12.09 1.31 -8.97
N PRO A 84 -11.66 0.16 -9.54
CA PRO A 84 -10.79 -0.76 -8.83
C PRO A 84 -9.54 -0.01 -8.33
N SER A 85 -9.39 0.08 -7.02
CA SER A 85 -8.28 0.80 -6.38
C SER A 85 -7.51 -0.13 -5.46
N CYS A 86 -6.26 0.22 -5.20
CA CYS A 86 -5.38 -0.49 -4.28
C CYS A 86 -5.80 -0.27 -2.82
N GLY A 87 -6.31 0.92 -2.48
CA GLY A 87 -6.82 1.28 -1.16
C GLY A 87 -5.74 1.50 -0.10
N ASP A 88 -4.50 1.09 -0.35
CA ASP A 88 -3.35 1.28 0.54
C ASP A 88 -2.15 1.91 -0.19
N ALA A 89 -2.41 2.89 -1.05
CA ALA A 89 -1.37 3.58 -1.80
C ALA A 89 -0.47 4.43 -0.88
N HIS A 90 0.78 4.01 -0.71
CA HIS A 90 1.81 4.73 0.05
C HIS A 90 3.22 4.37 -0.45
N LEU A 91 4.23 5.19 -0.14
CA LEU A 91 5.61 5.01 -0.66
C LEU A 91 6.16 3.57 -0.53
N GLU A 92 5.92 2.91 0.60
CA GLU A 92 6.40 1.53 0.85
C GLU A 92 5.43 0.41 0.40
N ASN A 93 4.43 0.69 -0.44
CA ASN A 93 3.55 -0.33 -1.03
C ASN A 93 3.93 -0.66 -2.49
N PHE A 94 5.01 -0.09 -2.99
CA PHE A 94 5.53 -0.37 -4.32
C PHE A 94 6.76 -1.27 -4.21
N GLY A 95 6.85 -2.25 -5.09
CA GLY A 95 7.94 -3.21 -5.08
C GLY A 95 8.05 -4.01 -6.36
N THR A 96 8.97 -4.96 -6.35
CA THR A 96 9.35 -5.73 -7.53
C THR A 96 8.94 -7.19 -7.46
N TRP A 97 8.68 -7.77 -8.62
CA TRP A 97 8.50 -9.19 -8.85
C TRP A 97 9.07 -9.58 -10.21
N ARG A 98 9.04 -10.87 -10.54
CA ARG A 98 9.33 -11.37 -11.89
C ARG A 98 8.05 -11.87 -12.50
N ASP A 99 7.77 -11.45 -13.73
CA ASP A 99 6.63 -11.99 -14.48
C ASP A 99 6.88 -13.41 -15.00
N ALA A 100 5.94 -13.95 -15.77
CA ALA A 100 6.02 -15.31 -16.33
C ALA A 100 7.23 -15.51 -17.27
N GLU A 101 7.70 -14.44 -17.93
CA GLU A 101 8.89 -14.45 -18.80
C GLU A 101 10.18 -14.18 -18.01
N GLY A 102 10.08 -13.95 -16.70
CA GLY A 102 11.21 -13.69 -15.83
C GLY A 102 11.70 -12.25 -15.85
N ARG A 103 11.01 -11.31 -16.51
CA ARG A 103 11.37 -9.89 -16.56
C ARG A 103 11.17 -9.25 -15.20
N LEU A 104 12.05 -8.32 -14.81
CA LEU A 104 11.92 -7.61 -13.54
C LEU A 104 10.84 -6.53 -13.68
N VAL A 105 9.72 -6.72 -13.01
CA VAL A 105 8.57 -5.81 -13.00
C VAL A 105 8.54 -5.02 -11.70
N TRP A 106 8.00 -3.81 -11.75
CA TRP A 106 7.74 -2.96 -10.59
C TRP A 106 6.29 -2.48 -10.56
N GLY A 107 5.75 -2.28 -9.37
CA GLY A 107 4.42 -1.69 -9.20
C GLY A 107 3.85 -1.91 -7.80
N VAL A 108 2.53 -1.82 -7.65
CA VAL A 108 1.86 -2.04 -6.36
C VAL A 108 2.01 -3.52 -5.95
N ASN A 109 2.54 -3.72 -4.74
CA ASN A 109 2.97 -5.03 -4.23
C ASN A 109 1.96 -5.68 -3.27
N ASP A 110 1.04 -4.91 -2.69
CA ASP A 110 0.02 -5.42 -1.78
C ASP A 110 -1.35 -4.82 -2.13
N LEU A 111 -2.33 -5.71 -2.32
CA LEU A 111 -3.71 -5.38 -2.68
C LEU A 111 -4.68 -5.87 -1.58
N ASP A 112 -4.20 -6.00 -0.35
CA ASP A 112 -5.01 -6.38 0.82
C ASP A 112 -6.22 -5.47 1.04
N GLU A 113 -6.07 -4.18 0.74
CA GLU A 113 -7.08 -3.14 0.98
C GLU A 113 -7.89 -2.80 -0.28
N ALA A 114 -7.70 -3.57 -1.35
CA ALA A 114 -8.28 -3.28 -2.64
C ALA A 114 -9.81 -3.37 -2.60
N ALA A 115 -10.46 -2.36 -3.19
CA ALA A 115 -11.90 -2.18 -3.21
C ALA A 115 -12.27 -1.23 -4.35
N ALA A 116 -13.57 -1.14 -4.65
CA ALA A 116 -14.10 -0.12 -5.55
C ALA A 116 -14.17 1.23 -4.79
N LEU A 117 -13.18 2.09 -5.01
CA LEU A 117 -13.00 3.34 -4.28
C LEU A 117 -12.97 4.54 -5.24
N PRO A 118 -13.24 5.75 -4.76
CA PRO A 118 -13.01 6.96 -5.55
C PRO A 118 -11.56 7.00 -5.99
N PHE A 119 -11.28 7.24 -7.28
CA PHE A 119 -9.91 7.24 -7.80
C PHE A 119 -8.98 8.22 -7.05
N THR A 120 -9.57 9.26 -6.46
CA THR A 120 -8.90 10.29 -5.64
C THR A 120 -8.34 9.72 -4.34
N ALA A 121 -8.87 8.62 -3.81
CA ALA A 121 -8.45 8.04 -2.53
C ALA A 121 -6.98 7.58 -2.57
N ASP A 122 -6.59 6.82 -3.59
CA ASP A 122 -5.21 6.35 -3.74
C ASP A 122 -4.24 7.52 -4.00
N LEU A 123 -4.64 8.50 -4.81
CA LEU A 123 -3.81 9.69 -5.08
C LEU A 123 -3.55 10.50 -3.81
N VAL A 124 -4.62 10.80 -3.05
CA VAL A 124 -4.52 11.57 -1.80
C VAL A 124 -3.74 10.81 -0.75
N ARG A 125 -3.95 9.49 -0.62
CA ARG A 125 -3.23 8.65 0.34
C ARG A 125 -1.73 8.60 0.02
N LEU A 126 -1.38 8.42 -1.26
CA LEU A 126 0.02 8.39 -1.69
C LEU A 126 0.71 9.74 -1.49
N ALA A 127 0.07 10.84 -1.90
CA ALA A 127 0.61 12.19 -1.70
C ALA A 127 0.76 12.55 -0.21
N ALA A 128 -0.22 12.18 0.63
CA ALA A 128 -0.12 12.35 2.08
C ALA A 128 1.06 11.53 2.63
N SER A 129 1.23 10.28 2.19
CA SER A 129 2.35 9.43 2.60
C SER A 129 3.71 10.07 2.29
N ALA A 130 3.84 10.74 1.14
CA ALA A 130 5.05 11.46 0.76
C ALA A 130 5.29 12.71 1.62
N LEU A 131 4.24 13.47 1.95
CA LEU A 131 4.34 14.60 2.89
C LEU A 131 4.74 14.17 4.30
N LEU A 132 4.35 12.97 4.72
CA LEU A 132 4.70 12.40 6.02
C LEU A 132 6.15 11.91 6.08
N ALA A 133 6.65 11.32 4.99
CA ALA A 133 7.96 10.65 4.94
C ALA A 133 9.10 11.48 4.34
N ARG A 134 8.81 12.61 3.67
CA ARG A 134 9.85 13.46 3.06
C ARG A 134 10.85 13.99 4.10
N PRO A 135 12.12 14.17 3.73
CA PRO A 135 13.09 14.83 4.60
C PRO A 135 12.73 16.33 4.80
N PRO A 136 13.28 17.01 5.83
CA PRO A 136 12.98 18.42 6.11
C PRO A 136 13.23 19.38 4.94
N ASP A 137 14.25 19.11 4.14
CA ASP A 137 14.65 19.80 2.91
C ASP A 137 14.07 19.15 1.63
N GLY A 138 13.13 18.22 1.80
CA GLY A 138 12.47 17.52 0.70
C GLY A 138 11.48 18.39 -0.09
N PRO A 139 10.96 17.86 -1.21
CA PRO A 139 10.11 18.61 -2.12
C PRO A 139 8.81 19.10 -1.46
N GLY A 140 8.35 20.26 -1.90
CA GLY A 140 7.09 20.87 -1.49
C GLY A 140 5.87 20.03 -1.90
N GLY A 141 4.74 20.25 -1.23
CA GLY A 141 3.49 19.55 -1.57
C GLY A 141 3.00 19.78 -3.01
N ARG A 142 3.32 20.94 -3.61
CA ARG A 142 3.03 21.20 -5.03
C ARG A 142 3.85 20.29 -5.95
N GLU A 143 5.15 20.13 -5.66
CA GLU A 143 6.05 19.30 -6.46
C GLU A 143 5.70 17.81 -6.36
N ILE A 144 5.35 17.35 -5.15
CA ILE A 144 4.84 16.01 -4.89
C ILE A 144 3.57 15.76 -5.71
N ALA A 145 2.57 16.64 -5.58
CA ALA A 145 1.30 16.50 -6.28
C ALA A 145 1.47 16.54 -7.81
N ALA A 146 2.29 17.47 -8.31
CA ALA A 146 2.55 17.60 -9.73
C ALA A 146 3.24 16.35 -10.29
N SER A 147 4.26 15.81 -9.61
CA SER A 147 4.97 14.62 -10.10
C SER A 147 4.08 13.38 -10.13
N LEU A 148 3.29 13.18 -9.07
CA LEU A 148 2.32 12.11 -9.00
C LEU A 148 1.27 12.22 -10.12
N LEU A 149 0.68 13.40 -10.32
CA LEU A 149 -0.34 13.62 -11.35
C LEU A 149 0.19 13.50 -12.77
N ARG A 150 1.45 13.90 -13.03
CA ARG A 150 2.10 13.71 -14.34
C ARG A 150 2.15 12.24 -14.73
N GLY A 151 2.69 11.40 -13.85
CA GLY A 151 2.76 9.95 -14.09
C GLY A 151 1.38 9.32 -14.20
N TYR A 152 0.47 9.70 -13.30
CA TYR A 152 -0.91 9.21 -13.28
C TYR A 152 -1.66 9.50 -14.58
N ALA A 153 -1.66 10.75 -15.04
CA ALA A 153 -2.31 11.13 -16.29
C ALA A 153 -1.69 10.45 -17.51
N ALA A 154 -0.35 10.34 -17.55
CA ALA A 154 0.35 9.69 -18.66
C ALA A 154 -0.02 8.20 -18.79
N HIS A 155 -0.12 7.47 -17.68
CA HIS A 155 -0.47 6.04 -17.71
C HIS A 155 -1.98 5.79 -17.79
N LEU A 156 -2.83 6.72 -17.37
CA LEU A 156 -4.26 6.64 -17.71
C LEU A 156 -4.50 6.76 -19.22
N ALA A 157 -3.76 7.67 -19.88
CA ALA A 157 -3.88 7.88 -21.32
C ALA A 157 -3.26 6.73 -22.14
N ALA A 158 -2.15 6.16 -21.66
CA ALA A 158 -1.46 5.05 -22.31
C ALA A 158 -0.94 4.04 -21.26
N PRO A 159 -1.83 3.14 -20.76
CA PRO A 159 -1.47 2.18 -19.73
C PRO A 159 -0.38 1.22 -20.20
N ARG A 160 0.61 0.99 -19.34
CA ARG A 160 1.70 0.06 -19.61
C ARG A 160 2.39 -0.40 -18.33
N ALA A 161 2.82 -1.66 -18.31
CA ALA A 161 3.56 -2.22 -17.20
C ALA A 161 4.94 -1.57 -17.03
N PHE A 162 5.41 -1.42 -15.78
CA PHE A 162 6.77 -0.98 -15.50
C PHE A 162 7.74 -2.17 -15.56
N VAL A 163 8.26 -2.45 -16.76
CA VAL A 163 9.34 -3.43 -16.96
C VAL A 163 10.68 -2.74 -16.78
N LEU A 164 11.40 -3.08 -15.72
CA LEU A 164 12.55 -2.30 -15.27
C LEU A 164 13.81 -2.44 -16.13
N ASP A 165 13.96 -3.57 -16.83
CA ASP A 165 15.12 -3.83 -17.69
C ASP A 165 15.09 -3.05 -19.02
N GLU A 166 13.96 -2.41 -19.37
CA GLU A 166 13.78 -1.69 -20.64
C GLU A 166 13.99 -0.16 -20.46
N GLU A 167 13.02 0.53 -19.87
CA GLU A 167 12.96 2.01 -19.88
C GLU A 167 13.14 2.67 -18.50
N HIS A 168 13.35 1.87 -17.44
CA HIS A 168 13.33 2.36 -16.06
C HIS A 168 14.65 2.16 -15.31
N ALA A 169 15.77 2.48 -15.94
CA ALA A 169 17.12 2.31 -15.38
C ALA A 169 17.29 2.93 -13.98
N ALA A 170 16.70 4.12 -13.75
CA ALA A 170 16.75 4.78 -12.44
C ALA A 170 16.03 3.96 -11.35
N LEU A 171 14.80 3.51 -11.61
CA LEU A 171 14.06 2.67 -10.66
C LEU A 171 14.76 1.32 -10.46
N ARG A 172 15.30 0.73 -11.53
CA ARG A 172 16.08 -0.51 -11.51
C ARG A 172 17.28 -0.42 -10.59
N ALA A 173 18.06 0.66 -10.70
CA ALA A 173 19.21 0.91 -9.83
C ALA A 173 18.82 1.01 -8.34
N MET A 174 17.59 1.45 -8.04
CA MET A 174 17.11 1.58 -6.66
C MET A 174 16.64 0.27 -6.02
N VAL A 175 16.25 -0.74 -6.82
CA VAL A 175 15.61 -1.98 -6.32
C VAL A 175 16.48 -3.22 -6.49
N LEU A 176 17.51 -3.18 -7.34
CA LEU A 176 18.38 -4.33 -7.52
C LEU A 176 19.24 -4.55 -6.27
N PRO A 177 19.20 -5.75 -5.66
CA PRO A 177 20.01 -6.03 -4.48
C PRO A 177 21.48 -6.22 -4.87
N ASP A 178 22.36 -5.58 -4.11
CA ASP A 178 23.79 -5.86 -4.12
C ASP A 178 24.10 -7.23 -3.46
N PRO A 179 25.32 -7.77 -3.60
CA PRO A 179 25.67 -9.05 -2.99
C PRO A 179 25.49 -9.13 -1.47
N PRO A 180 25.86 -8.11 -0.66
CA PRO A 180 25.56 -8.09 0.77
C PRO A 180 24.07 -8.20 1.09
N ALA A 181 23.22 -7.45 0.37
CA ALA A 181 21.78 -7.48 0.58
C ALA A 181 21.16 -8.84 0.20
N ARG A 182 21.72 -9.53 -0.81
CA ARG A 182 21.35 -10.91 -1.15
C ARG A 182 21.72 -11.89 -0.04
N ALA A 183 22.92 -11.76 0.53
CA ALA A 183 23.36 -12.62 1.63
C ALA A 183 22.49 -12.40 2.89
N ALA A 184 22.21 -11.14 3.23
CA ALA A 184 21.35 -10.78 4.36
C ALA A 184 19.92 -11.31 4.21
N PHE A 185 19.37 -11.32 2.99
CA PHE A 185 18.06 -11.92 2.71
C PHE A 185 18.02 -13.41 3.11
N TRP A 186 19.00 -14.20 2.67
CA TRP A 186 19.05 -15.63 2.96
C TRP A 186 19.36 -15.91 4.43
N ALA A 187 20.28 -15.15 5.05
CA ALA A 187 20.56 -15.26 6.47
C ALA A 187 19.31 -14.98 7.33
N LYS A 188 18.52 -13.96 6.97
CA LYS A 188 17.25 -13.66 7.62
C LYS A 188 16.24 -14.80 7.51
N LEU A 189 16.12 -15.42 6.33
CA LEU A 189 15.22 -16.58 6.14
C LEU A 189 15.67 -17.80 6.94
N ALA A 190 16.98 -18.06 7.00
CA ALA A 190 17.54 -19.15 7.79
C ALA A 190 17.24 -18.98 9.29
N GLY A 191 17.30 -17.76 9.81
CA GLY A 191 17.01 -17.44 11.21
C GLY A 191 15.53 -17.35 11.60
N LEU A 192 14.59 -17.57 10.67
CA LEU A 192 13.16 -17.51 11.02
C LEU A 192 12.74 -18.67 11.95
N PRO A 193 11.95 -18.39 13.00
CA PRO A 193 11.48 -19.40 13.94
C PRO A 193 10.57 -20.41 13.26
N ALA A 194 10.75 -21.70 13.57
CA ALA A 194 9.89 -22.76 13.05
C ALA A 194 8.44 -22.54 13.50
N ALA A 195 7.49 -22.73 12.59
CA ALA A 195 6.07 -22.62 12.89
C ALA A 195 5.26 -23.46 11.90
N GLU A 196 4.35 -24.27 12.42
CA GLU A 196 3.55 -25.16 11.60
C GLU A 196 2.28 -24.47 11.07
N PRO A 197 2.03 -24.50 9.76
CA PRO A 197 0.79 -23.96 9.18
C PRO A 197 -0.41 -24.84 9.52
N PRO A 198 -1.61 -24.22 9.63
CA PRO A 198 -2.86 -24.96 9.55
C PRO A 198 -2.91 -25.85 8.29
N PRO A 199 -3.60 -27.01 8.30
CA PRO A 199 -3.59 -27.95 7.17
C PRO A 199 -3.93 -27.32 5.81
N ALA A 200 -4.94 -26.45 5.76
CA ALA A 200 -5.32 -25.76 4.52
C ALA A 200 -4.21 -24.83 3.99
N TRP A 201 -3.50 -24.14 4.90
CA TRP A 201 -2.37 -23.28 4.53
C TRP A 201 -1.17 -24.10 4.09
N ARG A 202 -0.90 -25.24 4.74
CA ARG A 202 0.14 -26.19 4.32
C ARG A 202 -0.09 -26.61 2.88
N GLN A 203 -1.30 -27.09 2.57
CA GLN A 203 -1.65 -27.57 1.25
C GLN A 203 -1.46 -26.46 0.20
N ALA A 204 -1.97 -25.26 0.46
CA ALA A 204 -1.85 -24.13 -0.46
C ALA A 204 -0.39 -23.69 -0.67
N LEU A 205 0.41 -23.63 0.40
CA LEU A 205 1.82 -23.24 0.32
C LEU A 205 2.67 -24.28 -0.41
N VAL A 206 2.42 -25.57 -0.18
CA VAL A 206 3.11 -26.67 -0.89
C VAL A 206 2.71 -26.68 -2.36
N ALA A 207 1.43 -26.53 -2.67
CA ALA A 207 0.94 -26.47 -4.05
C ALA A 207 1.50 -25.28 -4.83
N ALA A 208 1.87 -24.19 -4.16
CA ALA A 208 2.49 -23.03 -4.77
C ALA A 208 3.99 -23.20 -5.06
N LEU A 209 4.64 -24.26 -4.56
CA LEU A 209 6.04 -24.57 -4.85
C LEU A 209 6.19 -25.19 -6.24
N PRO A 210 7.36 -25.04 -6.90
CA PRO A 210 7.63 -25.72 -8.16
C PRO A 210 7.48 -27.25 -8.04
N PRO A 211 6.96 -27.94 -9.07
CA PRO A 211 6.90 -29.39 -9.09
C PRO A 211 8.29 -30.03 -8.87
N GLY A 212 8.35 -31.02 -7.99
CA GLY A 212 9.58 -31.70 -7.60
C GLY A 212 10.47 -30.92 -6.62
N ALA A 213 9.94 -29.88 -5.96
CA ALA A 213 10.62 -29.28 -4.81
C ALA A 213 10.61 -30.23 -3.62
N ASP A 214 11.68 -30.20 -2.82
CA ASP A 214 11.79 -30.97 -1.59
C ASP A 214 10.69 -30.56 -0.60
N PRO A 215 10.34 -31.42 0.37
CA PRO A 215 9.44 -31.05 1.46
C PRO A 215 9.90 -29.75 2.15
N PRO A 216 9.05 -28.71 2.23
CA PRO A 216 9.47 -27.42 2.77
C PRO A 216 9.61 -27.46 4.29
N ARG A 217 10.54 -26.67 4.81
CA ARG A 217 10.48 -26.17 6.19
C ARG A 217 9.48 -25.03 6.27
N PHE A 218 8.65 -25.03 7.32
CA PHE A 218 7.77 -23.91 7.61
C PHE A 218 8.32 -23.03 8.74
N ALA A 219 8.15 -21.72 8.59
CA ALA A 219 8.62 -20.74 9.57
C ALA A 219 7.65 -19.56 9.69
N ALA A 220 7.56 -18.96 10.88
CA ALA A 220 6.84 -17.72 11.09
C ALA A 220 7.70 -16.54 10.67
N ARG A 221 7.06 -15.54 10.05
CA ARG A 221 7.72 -14.30 9.63
C ARG A 221 6.89 -13.10 10.06
N GLU A 222 7.56 -12.10 10.57
CA GLU A 222 6.95 -10.79 10.82
C GLU A 222 7.45 -9.78 9.79
N ALA A 223 6.52 -9.17 9.07
CA ALA A 223 6.83 -8.15 8.08
C ALA A 223 5.58 -7.33 7.71
N GLY A 224 5.82 -6.09 7.29
CA GLY A 224 4.78 -5.15 6.89
C GLY A 224 4.02 -4.61 8.09
N LEU A 225 4.07 -3.30 8.31
CA LEU A 225 3.42 -2.67 9.45
C LEU A 225 1.88 -2.79 9.39
N GLY A 226 1.27 -2.60 8.21
CA GLY A 226 -0.17 -2.72 8.01
C GLY A 226 -0.72 -4.09 8.43
N SER A 227 -0.02 -5.16 8.03
CA SER A 227 -0.39 -6.55 8.34
C SER A 227 0.13 -7.07 9.68
N LEU A 228 0.84 -6.26 10.47
CA LEU A 228 1.41 -6.73 11.74
C LEU A 228 0.27 -7.09 12.70
N GLY A 229 0.31 -8.29 13.28
CA GLY A 229 -0.82 -8.89 14.01
C GLY A 229 -1.52 -10.02 13.26
N ARG A 230 -1.37 -10.10 11.92
CA ARG A 230 -1.88 -11.21 11.10
C ARG A 230 -0.84 -12.33 10.99
N PRO A 231 -1.25 -13.61 11.04
CA PRO A 231 -0.38 -14.75 10.80
C PRO A 231 0.25 -14.68 9.41
N ARG A 232 1.55 -14.94 9.38
CA ARG A 232 2.36 -14.95 8.16
C ARG A 232 3.38 -16.06 8.28
N LEU A 233 3.30 -17.00 7.35
CA LEU A 233 4.09 -18.22 7.33
C LEU A 233 4.86 -18.31 6.02
N VAL A 234 6.02 -18.91 6.09
CA VAL A 234 6.94 -19.07 4.96
C VAL A 234 7.20 -20.55 4.78
N ALA A 235 7.03 -21.04 3.54
CA ALA A 235 7.49 -22.35 3.10
C ALA A 235 8.83 -22.17 2.37
N ILE A 236 9.87 -22.82 2.86
CA ILE A 236 11.23 -22.77 2.31
C ILE A 236 11.60 -24.19 1.88
N ALA A 237 11.78 -24.39 0.58
CA ALA A 237 12.17 -25.68 0.00
C ALA A 237 13.44 -25.54 -0.83
N HIS A 238 14.12 -26.65 -1.08
CA HIS A 238 15.15 -26.74 -2.11
C HIS A 238 14.52 -27.26 -3.41
N TRP A 239 14.99 -26.73 -4.54
CA TRP A 239 14.57 -27.14 -5.86
C TRP A 239 15.71 -26.90 -6.85
N ARG A 240 16.13 -27.95 -7.55
CA ARG A 240 17.16 -27.90 -8.61
C ARG A 240 18.41 -27.09 -8.23
N GLY A 241 18.96 -27.32 -7.04
CA GLY A 241 20.22 -26.73 -6.58
C GLY A 241 20.11 -25.38 -5.87
N GLY A 242 18.90 -24.86 -5.63
CA GLY A 242 18.70 -23.60 -4.90
C GLY A 242 17.46 -23.60 -4.01
N GLN A 243 17.36 -22.59 -3.13
CA GLN A 243 16.18 -22.41 -2.30
C GLN A 243 15.08 -21.65 -3.05
N VAL A 244 13.84 -22.11 -2.88
CA VAL A 244 12.62 -21.46 -3.35
C VAL A 244 11.71 -21.18 -2.16
N VAL A 245 11.11 -19.99 -2.14
CA VAL A 245 10.38 -19.50 -0.97
C VAL A 245 8.98 -19.03 -1.37
N ARG A 246 7.97 -19.46 -0.60
CA ARG A 246 6.60 -18.96 -0.67
C ARG A 246 6.20 -18.40 0.67
N GLU A 247 5.58 -17.22 0.65
CA GLU A 247 5.00 -16.62 1.84
C GLU A 247 3.49 -16.61 1.73
N GLY A 248 2.83 -17.10 2.78
CA GLY A 248 1.40 -17.01 2.98
C GLY A 248 1.08 -16.00 4.10
N LYS A 249 0.12 -15.12 3.87
CA LYS A 249 -0.39 -14.14 4.85
C LYS A 249 -1.91 -14.25 4.94
N ALA A 250 -2.47 -14.26 6.15
CA ALA A 250 -3.92 -14.36 6.35
C ALA A 250 -4.63 -13.25 5.57
N ARG A 251 -5.55 -13.57 4.67
CA ARG A 251 -6.32 -12.59 3.91
C ARG A 251 -7.59 -12.23 4.68
N VAL A 252 -7.88 -10.94 4.76
CA VAL A 252 -9.09 -10.39 5.39
C VAL A 252 -9.77 -9.43 4.42
N PRO A 253 -11.06 -9.09 4.58
CA PRO A 253 -11.71 -8.08 3.75
C PRO A 253 -11.00 -6.72 3.86
N SER A 254 -11.17 -5.86 2.86
CA SER A 254 -10.64 -4.49 2.90
C SER A 254 -11.17 -3.72 4.12
N ALA A 255 -10.26 -3.03 4.80
CA ALA A 255 -10.52 -2.13 5.91
C ALA A 255 -11.39 -0.93 5.50
N TRP A 256 -11.46 -0.60 4.21
CA TRP A 256 -12.41 0.40 3.69
C TRP A 256 -13.87 -0.05 3.87
N LEU A 257 -14.14 -1.35 3.71
CA LEU A 257 -15.46 -1.93 3.95
C LEU A 257 -15.78 -1.93 5.45
N GLN A 258 -14.80 -2.29 6.28
CA GLN A 258 -14.94 -2.26 7.74
C GLN A 258 -15.24 -0.84 8.26
N ALA A 259 -14.56 0.18 7.70
CA ALA A 259 -14.77 1.57 8.07
C ALA A 259 -16.16 2.10 7.67
N GLY A 260 -16.96 1.31 6.95
CA GLY A 260 -18.26 1.74 6.43
C GLY A 260 -18.11 2.84 5.40
N PHE A 261 -17.02 2.86 4.63
CA PHE A 261 -16.80 3.89 3.62
C PHE A 261 -17.97 3.91 2.63
N PRO A 262 -18.67 5.03 2.46
CA PRO A 262 -19.88 5.08 1.64
C PRO A 262 -19.61 4.54 0.25
N GLY A 263 -20.40 3.57 -0.22
CA GLY A 263 -20.28 2.97 -1.56
C GLY A 263 -18.99 2.21 -1.84
N ALA A 264 -18.17 1.88 -0.83
CA ALA A 264 -17.07 0.94 -1.03
C ALA A 264 -17.62 -0.47 -1.24
N GLU A 265 -17.12 -1.14 -2.27
CA GLU A 265 -17.53 -2.51 -2.62
C GLU A 265 -16.29 -3.41 -2.74
N ALA A 266 -16.46 -4.69 -2.39
CA ALA A 266 -15.44 -5.68 -2.64
C ALA A 266 -15.27 -5.89 -4.15
N ILE A 267 -14.02 -6.08 -4.59
CA ILE A 267 -13.69 -6.33 -5.99
C ILE A 267 -13.00 -7.68 -6.14
N ASP A 268 -12.91 -8.16 -7.39
CA ASP A 268 -12.02 -9.26 -7.72
C ASP A 268 -10.55 -8.79 -7.68
N VAL A 269 -9.91 -9.03 -6.53
CA VAL A 269 -8.51 -8.68 -6.31
C VAL A 269 -7.58 -9.46 -7.26
N ALA A 270 -7.95 -10.67 -7.67
CA ALA A 270 -7.15 -11.44 -8.63
C ALA A 270 -7.23 -10.79 -10.02
N ALA A 271 -8.41 -10.34 -10.44
CA ALA A 271 -8.57 -9.61 -11.69
C ALA A 271 -7.74 -8.31 -11.70
N LEU A 272 -7.77 -7.53 -10.59
CA LEU A 272 -6.94 -6.32 -10.48
C LEU A 272 -5.44 -6.63 -10.49
N ALA A 273 -5.02 -7.68 -9.79
CA ALA A 273 -3.62 -8.12 -9.77
C ALA A 273 -3.11 -8.54 -11.16
N ASN A 274 -4.00 -9.13 -11.98
CA ASN A 274 -3.72 -9.64 -13.32
C ASN A 274 -4.26 -8.73 -14.44
N SER A 275 -4.55 -7.46 -14.14
CA SER A 275 -5.03 -6.50 -15.14
C SER A 275 -4.08 -6.42 -16.34
N LEU A 276 -4.62 -6.27 -17.55
CA LEU A 276 -3.84 -6.19 -18.80
C LEU A 276 -2.89 -4.99 -18.83
N ASN A 277 -3.15 -3.98 -18.00
CA ASN A 277 -2.31 -2.78 -17.87
C ASN A 277 -1.06 -3.03 -17.02
N ARG A 278 -0.90 -4.24 -16.46
CA ARG A 278 0.19 -4.66 -15.58
C ARG A 278 0.80 -5.96 -16.10
N ALA A 279 2.06 -6.21 -15.74
CA ALA A 279 2.69 -7.52 -15.94
C ALA A 279 2.56 -8.31 -14.64
N ALA A 280 1.71 -9.34 -14.63
CA ALA A 280 1.32 -10.05 -13.41
C ALA A 280 2.49 -10.80 -12.74
N ASP A 281 2.44 -10.91 -11.41
CA ASP A 281 3.27 -11.88 -10.67
C ASP A 281 2.63 -13.26 -10.79
N PRO A 282 3.25 -14.23 -11.51
CA PRO A 282 2.70 -15.58 -11.68
C PRO A 282 2.61 -16.34 -10.35
N TRP A 283 3.23 -15.84 -9.28
CA TRP A 283 3.21 -16.44 -7.95
C TRP A 283 2.30 -15.73 -6.96
N TYR A 284 1.59 -14.68 -7.39
CA TYR A 284 0.56 -14.04 -6.58
C TYR A 284 -0.73 -14.85 -6.67
N ALA A 285 -1.08 -15.53 -5.59
CA ALA A 285 -2.27 -16.39 -5.53
C ALA A 285 -3.16 -16.04 -4.33
N LEU A 286 -4.47 -16.19 -4.51
CA LEU A 286 -5.49 -15.87 -3.50
C LEU A 286 -6.36 -17.07 -3.12
N PRO A 287 -5.78 -18.17 -2.60
CA PRO A 287 -6.59 -19.26 -2.05
C PRO A 287 -7.48 -18.76 -0.89
N PRO A 288 -8.55 -19.50 -0.53
CA PRO A 288 -9.47 -19.07 0.53
C PRO A 288 -8.75 -18.69 1.84
N GLY A 289 -8.97 -17.46 2.31
CA GLY A 289 -8.41 -16.94 3.57
C GLY A 289 -6.90 -16.65 3.56
N LEU A 290 -6.22 -16.72 2.42
CA LEU A 290 -4.77 -16.60 2.32
C LEU A 290 -4.37 -15.82 1.06
N VAL A 291 -3.34 -14.98 1.18
CA VAL A 291 -2.60 -14.48 0.02
C VAL A 291 -1.22 -15.11 0.02
N ILE A 292 -0.83 -15.69 -1.11
CA ILE A 292 0.48 -16.31 -1.34
C ILE A 292 1.26 -15.44 -2.32
N ARG A 293 2.56 -15.29 -2.05
CA ARG A 293 3.51 -14.67 -2.98
C ARG A 293 4.87 -15.35 -2.93
N ARG A 294 5.67 -15.15 -3.98
CA ARG A 294 7.09 -15.53 -4.00
C ARG A 294 7.90 -14.56 -3.14
N LEU A 295 8.84 -15.09 -2.36
CA LEU A 295 9.93 -14.29 -1.80
C LEU A 295 11.23 -14.64 -2.49
N ALA A 296 12.00 -13.61 -2.79
CA ALA A 296 13.34 -13.72 -3.35
C ALA A 296 14.14 -12.46 -3.02
N PRO A 297 15.49 -12.49 -3.16
CA PRO A 297 16.31 -11.31 -2.92
C PRO A 297 15.91 -10.10 -3.79
N ASP A 298 15.35 -10.35 -4.97
CA ASP A 298 14.88 -9.34 -5.92
C ASP A 298 13.38 -9.02 -5.80
N SER A 299 12.68 -9.57 -4.81
CA SER A 299 11.29 -9.20 -4.45
C SER A 299 11.31 -8.14 -3.35
N ARG A 300 11.66 -6.90 -3.71
CA ARG A 300 11.93 -5.81 -2.75
C ARG A 300 10.90 -4.70 -2.85
N LYS A 301 10.69 -4.01 -1.74
CA LYS A 301 9.96 -2.74 -1.72
C LYS A 301 10.95 -1.61 -1.92
N LEU A 302 10.49 -0.50 -2.49
CA LEU A 302 11.20 0.76 -2.35
C LEU A 302 11.01 1.26 -0.92
N GLU A 303 12.11 1.47 -0.22
CA GLU A 303 12.09 2.21 1.04
C GLU A 303 11.87 3.69 0.74
N ALA A 304 11.23 4.41 1.67
CA ALA A 304 11.06 5.85 1.52
C ALA A 304 12.44 6.50 1.32
N PRO A 305 12.63 7.34 0.30
CA PRO A 305 13.94 7.84 -0.07
C PRO A 305 14.50 8.71 1.05
N GLY A 306 15.53 8.21 1.72
CA GLY A 306 16.30 9.01 2.67
C GLY A 306 17.12 10.06 1.92
N GLY A 307 16.83 11.33 2.15
CA GLY A 307 17.75 12.45 1.90
C GLY A 307 18.01 12.89 0.45
N ASP A 308 17.35 12.30 -0.57
CA ASP A 308 17.45 12.76 -1.96
C ASP A 308 16.08 13.22 -2.50
N PRO A 309 15.84 14.54 -2.59
CA PRO A 309 14.60 15.11 -3.12
C PRO A 309 14.28 14.71 -4.57
N GLY A 310 15.30 14.64 -5.45
CA GLY A 310 15.12 14.31 -6.87
C GLY A 310 14.70 12.85 -7.05
N ARG A 311 15.26 11.97 -6.21
CA ARG A 311 14.86 10.56 -6.15
C ARG A 311 13.39 10.39 -5.76
N LEU A 312 12.91 11.15 -4.77
CA LEU A 312 11.51 11.08 -4.35
C LEU A 312 10.54 11.47 -5.47
N LEU A 313 10.82 12.56 -6.19
CA LEU A 313 9.94 13.01 -7.28
C LEU A 313 9.90 12.00 -8.43
N THR A 314 11.04 11.40 -8.78
CA THR A 314 11.14 10.34 -9.79
C THR A 314 10.32 9.11 -9.38
N GLN A 315 10.42 8.70 -8.12
CA GLN A 315 9.62 7.60 -7.59
C GLN A 315 8.12 7.93 -7.60
N LEU A 316 7.74 9.14 -7.19
CA LEU A 316 6.34 9.56 -7.17
C LEU A 316 5.70 9.62 -8.54
N GLU A 317 6.46 10.03 -9.57
CA GLU A 317 5.97 10.00 -10.95
C GLU A 317 5.70 8.55 -11.39
N ALA A 318 6.63 7.63 -11.14
CA ALA A 318 6.41 6.21 -11.43
C ALA A 318 5.24 5.62 -10.61
N MET A 319 5.12 5.96 -9.33
CA MET A 319 4.04 5.50 -8.45
C MET A 319 2.69 6.02 -8.93
N GLY A 320 2.62 7.28 -9.35
CA GLY A 320 1.45 7.85 -10.00
C GLY A 320 1.09 7.06 -11.26
N GLY A 321 2.07 6.73 -12.09
CA GLY A 321 1.86 5.91 -13.29
C GLY A 321 1.28 4.53 -13.00
N GLU A 322 1.79 3.83 -11.98
CA GLU A 322 1.27 2.51 -11.61
C GLU A 322 -0.15 2.58 -11.02
N ILE A 323 -0.47 3.61 -10.24
CA ILE A 323 -1.87 3.85 -9.84
C ILE A 323 -2.74 4.13 -11.07
N GLY A 324 -2.20 4.82 -12.09
CA GLY A 324 -2.84 5.04 -13.38
C GLY A 324 -3.16 3.72 -14.09
N ASN A 325 -2.20 2.79 -14.13
CA ASN A 325 -2.40 1.46 -14.71
C ASN A 325 -3.55 0.69 -14.03
N LEU A 326 -3.62 0.72 -12.69
CA LEU A 326 -4.68 0.07 -11.92
C LEU A 326 -6.05 0.70 -12.22
N HIS A 327 -6.10 2.03 -12.26
CA HIS A 327 -7.34 2.78 -12.42
C HIS A 327 -7.84 2.86 -13.87
N ALA A 328 -6.98 2.64 -14.85
CA ALA A 328 -7.34 2.65 -16.27
C ALA A 328 -8.23 1.47 -16.68
N ASP A 329 -8.32 0.42 -15.86
CA ASP A 329 -9.09 -0.78 -16.19
C ASP A 329 -10.61 -0.53 -16.16
N GLY A 330 -11.30 -1.02 -17.19
CA GLY A 330 -12.75 -0.90 -17.35
C GLY A 330 -13.28 0.49 -17.74
N ALA A 331 -14.60 0.57 -17.99
CA ALA A 331 -15.26 1.77 -18.50
C ALA A 331 -15.18 2.98 -17.55
N ALA A 332 -15.05 2.75 -16.25
CA ALA A 332 -14.90 3.82 -15.27
C ALA A 332 -13.52 4.50 -15.39
N GLY A 333 -12.46 3.77 -15.74
CA GLY A 333 -11.12 4.34 -15.93
C GLY A 333 -11.07 5.40 -17.03
N ALA A 334 -11.78 5.17 -18.13
CA ALA A 334 -11.82 6.08 -19.29
C ALA A 334 -12.35 7.49 -18.96
N GLY A 335 -13.18 7.63 -17.92
CA GLY A 335 -13.73 8.93 -17.50
C GLY A 335 -12.78 9.77 -16.65
N ILE A 336 -11.69 9.20 -16.12
CA ILE A 336 -10.87 9.86 -15.10
C ILE A 336 -10.13 11.08 -15.66
N LEU A 337 -9.62 11.01 -16.89
CA LEU A 337 -8.91 12.16 -17.48
C LEU A 337 -9.80 13.41 -17.56
N GLY A 338 -11.06 13.24 -17.98
CA GLY A 338 -12.04 14.34 -17.97
C GLY A 338 -12.44 14.79 -16.57
N ASP A 339 -12.47 13.88 -15.58
CA ASP A 339 -12.69 14.24 -14.19
C ASP A 339 -11.50 15.04 -13.62
N LEU A 340 -10.25 14.71 -14.00
CA LEU A 340 -9.02 15.41 -13.57
C LEU A 340 -8.96 16.84 -14.11
N GLU A 341 -9.37 17.07 -15.36
CA GLU A 341 -9.41 18.40 -15.99
C GLU A 341 -10.34 19.38 -15.24
N GLN A 342 -11.37 18.85 -14.59
CA GLN A 342 -12.31 19.65 -13.80
C GLN A 342 -11.82 19.94 -12.38
N MET A 343 -10.72 19.29 -11.93
CA MET A 343 -10.21 19.50 -10.59
C MET A 343 -9.43 20.82 -10.47
N PRO A 344 -9.55 21.56 -9.35
CA PRO A 344 -8.76 22.76 -9.12
C PRO A 344 -7.25 22.49 -9.16
N ALA A 345 -6.43 23.43 -9.66
CA ALA A 345 -4.99 23.21 -9.89
C ALA A 345 -4.20 22.64 -8.69
N ASP A 346 -4.59 22.97 -7.46
CA ASP A 346 -3.91 22.56 -6.22
C ASP A 346 -4.67 21.48 -5.42
N TRP A 347 -5.71 20.88 -5.99
CA TRP A 347 -6.62 19.98 -5.28
C TRP A 347 -5.90 18.87 -4.51
N LEU A 348 -4.92 18.22 -5.15
CA LEU A 348 -4.20 17.08 -4.57
C LEU A 348 -3.26 17.53 -3.45
N ARG A 349 -2.59 18.67 -3.63
CA ARG A 349 -1.74 19.26 -2.58
C ARG A 349 -2.56 19.54 -1.33
N ASP A 350 -3.71 20.20 -1.51
CA ASP A 350 -4.55 20.64 -0.39
C ASP A 350 -5.19 19.46 0.33
N ALA A 351 -5.71 18.49 -0.43
CA ALA A 351 -6.24 17.25 0.12
C ALA A 351 -5.17 16.45 0.87
N ALA A 352 -3.97 16.29 0.28
CA ALA A 352 -2.86 15.56 0.89
C ALA A 352 -2.37 16.23 2.18
N ARG A 353 -2.29 17.57 2.21
CA ARG A 353 -1.93 18.32 3.42
C ARG A 353 -2.97 18.14 4.53
N CYS A 354 -4.25 18.29 4.21
CA CYS A 354 -5.34 18.07 5.15
C CYS A 354 -5.30 16.66 5.76
N MET A 355 -5.12 15.63 4.93
CA MET A 355 -5.01 14.24 5.40
C MET A 355 -3.72 13.99 6.19
N ALA A 356 -2.59 14.57 5.79
CA ALA A 356 -1.33 14.43 6.54
C ALA A 356 -1.42 15.09 7.94
N GLU A 357 -2.08 16.23 8.06
CA GLU A 357 -2.34 16.90 9.34
C GLU A 357 -3.25 16.05 10.24
N ALA A 358 -4.33 15.49 9.68
CA ALA A 358 -5.23 14.59 10.41
C ALA A 358 -4.52 13.32 10.92
N VAL A 359 -3.63 12.75 10.10
CA VAL A 359 -2.77 11.62 10.50
C VAL A 359 -1.81 11.99 11.63
N ARG A 360 -1.18 13.17 11.57
CA ARG A 360 -0.29 13.65 12.64
C ARG A 360 -1.04 13.84 13.95
N ALA A 361 -2.26 14.38 13.89
CA ALA A 361 -3.09 14.58 15.07
C ALA A 361 -3.45 13.24 15.74
N ASP A 362 -3.91 12.25 14.99
CA ASP A 362 -4.22 10.93 15.54
C ASP A 362 -2.98 10.18 16.03
N GLN A 363 -1.85 10.28 15.30
CA GLN A 363 -0.60 9.67 15.73
C GLN A 363 -0.10 10.30 17.05
N ALA A 364 -0.17 11.62 17.19
CA ALA A 364 0.18 12.30 18.43
C ALA A 364 -0.74 11.88 19.59
N ALA A 365 -2.04 11.71 19.33
CA ALA A 365 -2.99 11.19 20.32
C ALA A 365 -2.65 9.74 20.73
N LEU A 366 -2.31 8.87 19.78
CA LEU A 366 -1.84 7.51 20.08
C LEU A 366 -0.54 7.53 20.90
N ALA A 367 0.42 8.36 20.51
CA ALA A 367 1.69 8.50 21.22
C ALA A 367 1.48 8.98 22.66
N ALA A 368 0.58 9.95 22.88
CA ALA A 368 0.25 10.46 24.20
C ALA A 368 -0.46 9.42 25.08
N ALA A 369 -1.20 8.49 24.49
CA ALA A 369 -1.92 7.43 25.20
C ALA A 369 -1.05 6.22 25.57
N LEU A 370 0.00 5.90 24.79
CA LEU A 370 0.87 4.77 25.12
C LEU A 370 1.70 5.06 26.37
N PRO A 371 1.86 4.09 27.31
CA PRO A 371 2.76 4.24 28.45
C PRO A 371 4.19 4.57 28.00
N ALA A 372 4.92 5.38 28.78
CA ALA A 372 6.29 5.81 28.42
C ALA A 372 7.24 4.63 28.11
N ALA A 373 7.09 3.50 28.82
CA ALA A 373 7.84 2.26 28.58
C ALA A 373 7.61 1.62 27.19
N GLN A 374 6.54 2.01 26.49
CA GLN A 374 6.19 1.54 25.15
C GLN A 374 6.52 2.56 24.04
N ARG A 375 7.07 3.74 24.38
CA ARG A 375 7.44 4.80 23.42
C ARG A 375 8.88 4.71 22.90
N SER A 376 9.73 3.92 23.54
CA SER A 376 11.14 3.77 23.15
C SER A 376 11.39 2.38 22.55
N ILE A 377 11.37 2.28 21.22
CA ILE A 377 12.14 1.26 20.50
C ILE A 377 12.76 1.94 19.29
N SER A 378 14.07 2.19 19.39
CA SER A 378 14.98 2.54 18.29
C SER A 378 15.12 1.39 17.30
#